data_AF-A0A2S6SHX3-F1
#
_entry.id   AF-A0A2S6SHX3-F1
#
_cell.length_a   1.000
_cell.length_b   1.000
_cell.length_c   1.000
_cell.angle_alpha   90.00
_cell.angle_beta   90.00
_cell.angle_gamma   90.00
#
_symmetry.space_group_name_H-M   'P 1'
#
loop_
_entity.id
_entity.type
_entity.pdbx_description
1 polymer ?
#
loop_
_entity_poly.entity_id
_entity_poly.type
_entity_poly.pdbx_seq_one_letter_code
_entity_poly.pdbx_strand_id
1 'polypeptide(L)'
;DILSCVSDNYYFNIADLNYSICDGNLMRLDKIINQLYLEGVNPITLLRSTSKHFQKILFVNEKIENGLNINDSLKLLKPPIFFLYINQFKQHIRSWKIKLCHKVIERIFDAERLCKLNSKISKTICWRTLRNISSIKYKRLTSS
;
A
#
# COMPACT_ATOMS: atom_id res chain seq x y z
N ASP A 1 -26.81 13.26 24.23
CA ASP A 1 -26.09 12.11 23.64
C ASP A 1 -26.56 11.78 22.23
N ILE A 2 -26.01 12.46 21.22
CA ILE A 2 -26.29 12.18 19.79
C ILE A 2 -24.96 11.96 19.02
N LEU A 3 -23.82 12.22 19.66
CA LEU A 3 -22.50 12.16 19.05
C LEU A 3 -21.90 10.74 18.98
N SER A 4 -22.54 9.74 19.60
CA SER A 4 -22.05 8.35 19.64
C SER A 4 -22.65 7.43 18.57
N CYS A 5 -23.53 7.94 17.71
CA CYS A 5 -24.18 7.15 16.65
C CYS A 5 -23.71 7.50 15.22
N VAL A 6 -22.72 8.38 15.09
CA VAL A 6 -21.90 8.40 13.88
C VAL A 6 -20.85 7.32 14.09
N SER A 7 -21.27 6.05 13.95
CA SER A 7 -20.32 5.03 13.53
C SER A 7 -19.68 5.61 12.27
N ASP A 8 -18.40 5.97 12.35
CA ASP A 8 -17.61 6.36 11.20
C ASP A 8 -17.74 5.25 10.14
N ASN A 9 -18.77 5.33 9.30
CA ASN A 9 -18.99 4.51 8.11
C ASN A 9 -17.98 4.96 7.04
N TYR A 10 -16.72 5.06 7.44
CA TYR A 10 -15.60 5.10 6.54
C TYR A 10 -15.50 3.70 5.93
N TYR A 11 -16.13 3.53 4.78
CA TYR A 11 -15.89 2.38 3.90
C TYR A 11 -14.41 2.42 3.50
N PHE A 12 -13.59 1.65 4.20
CA PHE A 12 -12.18 1.52 3.86
C PHE A 12 -12.07 0.71 2.58
N ASN A 13 -11.45 1.29 1.55
CA ASN A 13 -11.22 0.58 0.30
C ASN A 13 -9.77 0.06 0.21
N ILE A 14 -9.51 -0.75 -0.80
CA ILE A 14 -8.17 -1.31 -1.03
C ILE A 14 -7.15 -0.21 -1.42
N ALA A 15 -7.60 0.93 -1.96
CA ALA A 15 -6.71 2.07 -2.16
C ALA A 15 -6.27 2.66 -0.81
N ASP A 16 -7.18 2.88 0.15
CA ASP A 16 -6.85 3.35 1.50
C ASP A 16 -5.82 2.45 2.19
N LEU A 17 -5.95 1.13 2.01
CA LEU A 17 -4.95 0.16 2.45
C LEU A 17 -3.58 0.50 1.85
N ASN A 18 -3.48 0.59 0.53
CA ASN A 18 -2.22 0.85 -0.17
C ASN A 18 -1.59 2.19 0.27
N TYR A 19 -2.39 3.25 0.38
CA TYR A 19 -1.90 4.55 0.84
C TYR A 19 -1.40 4.47 2.30
N SER A 20 -2.16 3.82 3.20
CA SER A 20 -1.77 3.67 4.61
C SER A 20 -0.46 2.89 4.80
N ILE A 21 -0.22 1.86 3.97
CA ILE A 21 1.03 1.09 3.96
C ILE A 21 2.19 2.00 3.57
N CYS A 22 2.04 2.76 2.49
CA CYS A 22 3.05 3.69 2.00
C CYS A 22 3.26 4.90 2.93
N ASP A 23 2.26 5.23 3.76
CA ASP A 23 2.35 6.27 4.78
C ASP A 23 3.05 5.82 6.07
N GLY A 24 3.05 4.52 6.36
CA GLY A 24 3.63 3.97 7.58
C GLY A 24 2.68 4.04 8.79
N ASN A 25 1.39 4.28 8.56
CA ASN A 25 0.40 4.39 9.64
C ASN A 25 -0.12 3.00 10.03
N LEU A 26 0.59 2.35 10.96
CA LEU A 26 0.28 0.98 11.41
C LEU A 26 -1.10 0.87 12.08
N MET A 27 -1.51 1.86 12.88
CA MET A 27 -2.81 1.84 13.55
C MET A 27 -3.96 1.89 12.54
N ARG A 28 -3.85 2.76 11.52
CA ARG A 28 -4.85 2.85 10.45
C ARG A 28 -4.84 1.60 9.57
N LEU A 29 -3.65 1.06 9.27
CA LEU A 29 -3.47 -0.17 8.50
C LEU A 29 -4.20 -1.35 9.14
N ASP A 30 -4.01 -1.58 10.44
CA ASP A 30 -4.63 -2.69 11.16
C ASP A 30 -6.17 -2.59 11.15
N LYS A 31 -6.72 -1.37 11.32
CA LYS A 31 -8.17 -1.12 11.18
C LYS A 31 -8.69 -1.44 9.78
N ILE A 32 -7.99 -0.99 8.73
CA ILE A 32 -8.38 -1.23 7.33
C ILE A 32 -8.35 -2.72 7.01
N ILE A 33 -7.29 -3.45 7.39
CA ILE A 33 -7.17 -4.88 7.10
C ILE A 33 -8.32 -5.65 7.76
N ASN A 34 -8.63 -5.37 9.02
CA ASN A 34 -9.72 -6.01 9.73
C ASN A 34 -11.07 -5.75 9.05
N GLN A 35 -11.35 -4.50 8.67
CA GLN A 35 -12.57 -4.14 7.97
C GLN A 35 -12.69 -4.86 6.62
N LEU A 36 -11.64 -4.85 5.80
CA LEU A 36 -11.63 -5.53 4.49
C LEU A 36 -11.81 -7.05 4.64
N TYR A 37 -11.32 -7.66 5.72
CA TYR A 37 -11.57 -9.08 5.99
C TYR A 37 -13.00 -9.37 6.45
N LEU A 38 -13.65 -8.45 7.18
CA LEU A 38 -15.08 -8.55 7.50
C LEU A 38 -15.95 -8.44 6.24
N GLU A 39 -15.53 -7.62 5.27
CA GLU A 39 -16.15 -7.49 3.94
C GLU A 39 -15.87 -8.69 3.02
N GLY A 40 -15.12 -9.70 3.47
CA GLY A 40 -14.85 -10.92 2.72
C GLY A 40 -13.73 -10.79 1.68
N VAL A 41 -12.92 -9.73 1.71
CA VAL A 41 -11.82 -9.54 0.77
C VAL A 41 -10.73 -10.59 0.99
N ASN A 42 -10.31 -11.25 -0.10
CA ASN A 42 -9.28 -12.29 -0.05
C ASN A 42 -7.89 -11.68 0.26
N PRO A 43 -7.08 -12.28 1.16
CA PRO A 43 -5.69 -11.88 1.43
C PRO A 43 -4.83 -11.70 0.18
N ILE A 44 -4.99 -12.58 -0.83
CA ILE A 44 -4.26 -12.49 -2.10
C ILE A 44 -4.63 -11.22 -2.85
N THR A 45 -5.90 -10.79 -2.81
CA THR A 45 -6.35 -9.54 -3.44
C THR A 45 -5.67 -8.33 -2.79
N LEU A 46 -5.53 -8.33 -1.47
CA LEU A 46 -4.82 -7.27 -0.74
C LEU A 46 -3.36 -7.20 -1.19
N LEU A 47 -2.66 -8.34 -1.15
CA LEU A 47 -1.25 -8.46 -1.59
C LEU A 47 -1.06 -7.97 -3.03
N ARG A 48 -1.89 -8.44 -3.96
CA ARG A 48 -1.79 -8.06 -5.39
C ARG A 48 -2.06 -6.57 -5.59
N SER A 49 -3.01 -5.99 -4.86
CA SER A 49 -3.28 -4.55 -4.94
C SER A 49 -2.11 -3.72 -4.44
N THR A 50 -1.51 -4.13 -3.32
CA THR A 50 -0.31 -3.49 -2.77
C THR A 50 0.86 -3.61 -3.73
N SER A 51 1.11 -4.78 -4.31
CA SER A 51 2.15 -4.96 -5.33
C SER A 51 1.95 -4.02 -6.53
N LYS A 52 0.72 -3.94 -7.07
CA LYS A 52 0.39 -3.01 -8.17
C LYS A 52 0.66 -1.55 -7.79
N HIS A 53 0.38 -1.15 -6.55
CA HIS A 53 0.66 0.21 -6.09
C HIS A 53 2.18 0.49 -6.08
N PHE A 54 3.00 -0.42 -5.55
CA PHE A 54 4.45 -0.28 -5.58
C PHE A 54 5.03 -0.33 -7.00
N GLN A 55 4.43 -1.10 -7.91
CA GLN A 55 4.81 -1.08 -9.34
C GLN A 55 4.55 0.28 -9.98
N LYS A 56 3.45 0.96 -9.64
CA LYS A 56 3.21 2.33 -10.12
C LYS A 56 4.26 3.31 -9.61
N ILE A 57 4.64 3.19 -8.33
CA ILE A 57 5.70 4.02 -7.74
C ILE A 57 7.04 3.74 -8.44
N LEU A 58 7.39 2.47 -8.63
CA LEU A 58 8.59 2.04 -9.34
C LEU A 58 8.63 2.63 -10.75
N PHE A 59 7.56 2.46 -11.53
CA PHE A 59 7.46 2.98 -12.89
C PHE A 59 7.69 4.49 -12.95
N VAL A 60 7.08 5.26 -12.05
CA VAL A 60 7.26 6.72 -12.03
C VAL A 60 8.69 7.09 -11.64
N ASN A 61 9.28 6.41 -10.65
CA ASN A 61 10.66 6.65 -10.27
C ASN A 61 11.65 6.34 -11.41
N GLU A 62 11.45 5.26 -12.15
CA GLU A 62 12.28 4.93 -13.32
C GLU A 62 12.18 6.00 -14.41
N LYS A 63 10.98 6.56 -14.65
CA LYS A 63 10.82 7.68 -15.58
C LYS A 63 11.55 8.94 -15.11
N ILE A 64 11.53 9.20 -13.81
CA ILE A 64 12.26 10.33 -13.21
C ILE A 64 13.78 10.14 -13.33
N GLU A 65 14.30 8.92 -13.11
CA GLU A 65 15.73 8.63 -13.32
C GLU A 65 16.14 8.78 -14.79
N ASN A 66 15.23 8.54 -15.73
CA ASN A 66 15.43 8.79 -17.16
C ASN A 66 15.28 10.28 -17.56
N GLY A 67 15.18 11.20 -16.60
CA GLY A 67 15.16 12.65 -16.84
C GLY A 67 13.78 13.27 -17.04
N LEU A 68 12.69 12.52 -16.87
CA LEU A 68 11.34 13.08 -16.93
C LEU A 68 10.95 13.76 -15.62
N ASN A 69 10.17 14.83 -15.70
CA ASN A 69 9.59 15.45 -14.52
C ASN A 69 8.52 14.56 -13.88
N ILE A 70 8.29 14.73 -12.58
CA ILE A 70 7.27 13.97 -11.81
C ILE A 70 5.88 14.12 -12.44
N ASN A 71 5.48 15.35 -12.80
CA ASN A 71 4.16 15.61 -13.36
C ASN A 71 3.94 14.92 -14.71
N ASP A 72 4.95 14.89 -15.58
CA ASP A 72 4.85 14.24 -16.88
C ASP A 72 4.91 12.72 -16.74
N SER A 73 5.73 12.21 -15.82
CA SER A 73 5.78 10.79 -15.47
C SER A 73 4.44 10.27 -14.95
N LEU A 74 3.69 11.08 -14.18
CA LEU A 74 2.36 10.72 -13.68
C LEU A 74 1.32 10.61 -14.81
N LYS A 75 1.44 11.41 -15.87
CA LYS A 75 0.53 11.33 -17.04
C LYS A 75 0.74 10.05 -17.84
N LEU A 76 1.93 9.44 -17.76
CA LEU A 76 2.26 8.18 -18.43
C LEU A 76 1.65 6.95 -17.74
N LEU A 77 1.15 7.07 -16.51
CA LEU A 77 0.52 5.97 -15.79
C LEU A 77 -0.81 5.56 -16.41
N LYS A 78 -0.98 4.26 -16.63
CA LYS A 78 -2.25 3.63 -17.01
C LYS A 78 -2.62 2.55 -15.98
N PRO A 79 -3.73 2.67 -15.24
CA PRO A 79 -4.70 3.78 -15.21
C PRO A 79 -4.17 5.02 -14.48
N PRO A 80 -4.68 6.23 -14.82
CA PRO A 80 -4.28 7.47 -14.17
C PRO A 80 -4.64 7.46 -12.69
N ILE A 81 -3.87 8.21 -11.90
CA ILE A 81 -4.15 8.39 -10.47
C ILE A 81 -5.22 9.47 -10.33
N PHE A 82 -6.23 9.20 -9.51
CA PHE A 82 -7.28 10.17 -9.23
C PHE A 82 -6.67 11.44 -8.62
N PHE A 83 -7.16 12.62 -9.03
CA PHE A 83 -6.51 13.89 -8.70
C PHE A 83 -6.32 14.13 -7.19
N LEU A 84 -7.27 13.67 -6.36
CA LEU A 84 -7.22 13.75 -4.89
C LEU A 84 -6.00 13.04 -4.29
N TYR A 85 -5.52 11.98 -4.94
CA TYR A 85 -4.39 11.21 -4.45
C TYR A 85 -3.05 11.63 -5.04
N ILE A 86 -3.01 12.54 -6.03
CA ILE A 86 -1.77 12.95 -6.70
C ILE A 86 -0.75 13.49 -5.69
N ASN A 87 -1.18 14.36 -4.77
CA ASN A 87 -0.27 14.97 -3.79
C ASN A 87 0.31 13.94 -2.82
N GLN A 88 -0.53 13.01 -2.35
CA GLN A 88 -0.09 11.91 -1.47
C GLN A 88 0.86 10.97 -2.22
N PHE A 89 0.53 10.61 -3.46
CA PHE A 89 1.34 9.73 -4.30
C PHE A 89 2.71 10.36 -4.63
N LYS A 90 2.78 11.68 -4.85
CA LYS A 90 4.05 12.40 -5.01
C LYS A 90 4.94 12.27 -3.76
N GLN A 91 4.37 12.30 -2.57
CA GLN A 91 5.12 12.07 -1.32
C GLN A 91 5.60 10.61 -1.23
N HIS A 92 4.81 9.65 -1.72
CA HIS A 92 5.19 8.24 -1.76
C HIS A 92 6.36 8.00 -2.71
N ILE A 93 6.34 8.58 -3.91
CA ILE A 93 7.45 8.54 -4.88
C ILE A 93 8.75 9.00 -4.22
N ARG A 94 8.73 10.15 -3.51
CA ARG A 94 9.91 10.68 -2.82
C ARG A 94 10.41 9.79 -1.68
N SER A 95 9.49 9.12 -0.99
CA SER A 95 9.81 8.29 0.18
C SER A 95 10.36 6.90 -0.21
N TRP A 96 9.82 6.33 -1.30
CA TRP A 96 10.08 4.96 -1.73
C TRP A 96 11.00 4.94 -2.95
N LYS A 97 12.28 4.66 -2.72
CA LYS A 97 13.28 4.50 -3.79
C LYS A 97 13.08 3.19 -4.55
N ILE A 98 13.53 3.14 -5.81
CA ILE A 98 13.46 1.98 -6.71
C ILE A 98 13.91 0.67 -6.05
N LYS A 99 15.10 0.68 -5.42
CA LYS A 99 15.63 -0.50 -4.70
C LYS A 99 14.71 -1.02 -3.59
N LEU A 100 14.00 -0.12 -2.89
CA LEU A 100 13.03 -0.51 -1.87
C LEU A 100 11.74 -1.05 -2.49
N CYS A 101 11.26 -0.42 -3.57
CA CYS A 101 10.10 -0.90 -4.31
C CYS A 101 10.30 -2.35 -4.79
N HIS A 102 11.46 -2.69 -5.38
CA HIS A 102 11.77 -4.07 -5.78
C HIS A 102 11.70 -5.05 -4.60
N LYS A 103 12.37 -4.73 -3.48
CA LYS A 103 12.36 -5.59 -2.29
C LYS A 103 10.96 -5.80 -1.72
N VAL A 104 10.12 -4.75 -1.74
CA VAL A 104 8.73 -4.86 -1.28
C VAL A 104 7.90 -5.74 -2.21
N ILE A 105 8.02 -5.54 -3.53
CA ILE A 105 7.30 -6.33 -4.53
C ILE A 105 7.68 -7.81 -4.42
N GLU A 106 8.98 -8.12 -4.29
CA GLU A 106 9.50 -9.47 -4.08
C GLU A 106 8.91 -10.13 -2.82
N ARG A 107 8.94 -9.43 -1.68
CA ARG A 107 8.33 -9.91 -0.42
C ARG A 107 6.82 -10.19 -0.55
N ILE A 108 6.12 -9.36 -1.32
CA ILE A 108 4.69 -9.56 -1.58
C ILE A 108 4.46 -10.82 -2.42
N PHE A 109 5.29 -11.07 -3.43
CA PHE A 109 5.20 -12.29 -4.25
C PHE A 109 5.47 -13.56 -3.43
N ASP A 110 6.47 -13.55 -2.56
CA ASP A 110 6.74 -14.66 -1.65
C ASP A 110 5.55 -14.92 -0.72
N ALA A 111 4.97 -13.86 -0.15
CA ALA A 111 3.78 -13.97 0.67
C ALA A 111 2.57 -14.51 -0.12
N GLU A 112 2.37 -14.08 -1.37
CA GLU A 112 1.31 -14.60 -2.25
C GLU A 112 1.50 -16.11 -2.49
N ARG A 113 2.73 -16.55 -2.75
CA ARG A 113 3.07 -17.98 -2.91
C ARG A 113 2.76 -18.77 -1.64
N LEU A 114 3.16 -18.28 -0.47
CA LEU A 114 2.88 -18.92 0.82
C LEU A 114 1.38 -18.99 1.13
N CYS A 115 0.62 -17.93 0.81
CA CYS A 115 -0.84 -17.91 0.96
C CYS A 115 -1.54 -18.96 0.09
N LYS A 116 -1.04 -19.20 -1.13
CA LYS A 116 -1.58 -20.23 -2.05
C LYS A 116 -1.30 -21.64 -1.55
N LEU A 117 -0.16 -21.86 -0.89
CA LEU A 117 0.20 -23.16 -0.31
C LEU A 117 -0.59 -23.47 0.97
N ASN A 118 -0.90 -22.44 1.78
CA ASN A 118 -1.53 -22.62 3.09
C ASN A 118 -2.73 -21.67 3.28
N SER A 119 -3.91 -22.09 2.81
CA SER A 119 -5.14 -21.30 2.90
C SER A 119 -5.53 -20.92 4.33
N LYS A 120 -5.31 -21.80 5.31
CA LYS A 120 -5.66 -21.60 6.74
C LYS A 120 -4.90 -20.45 7.41
N ILE A 121 -3.67 -20.17 6.98
CA ILE A 121 -2.78 -19.16 7.62
C ILE A 121 -2.59 -17.95 6.68
N SER A 122 -3.28 -17.93 5.53
CA SER A 122 -3.18 -16.88 4.51
C SER A 122 -3.44 -15.47 5.06
N LYS A 123 -4.46 -15.29 5.91
CA LYS A 123 -4.77 -14.02 6.59
C LYS A 123 -3.60 -13.56 7.46
N THR A 124 -3.04 -14.45 8.28
CA THR A 124 -1.90 -14.16 9.16
C THR A 124 -0.65 -13.79 8.37
N ILE A 125 -0.34 -14.53 7.31
CA ILE A 125 0.82 -14.26 6.44
C ILE A 125 0.67 -12.89 5.77
N CYS A 126 -0.51 -12.61 5.21
CA CYS A 126 -0.81 -11.33 4.58
C CYS A 126 -0.68 -10.17 5.57
N TRP A 127 -1.37 -10.23 6.71
CA TRP A 127 -1.32 -9.20 7.75
C TRP A 127 0.11 -8.91 8.19
N ARG A 128 0.88 -9.96 8.53
CA ARG A 128 2.28 -9.83 8.96
C ARG A 128 3.15 -9.17 7.89
N THR A 129 2.95 -9.55 6.63
CA THR A 129 3.72 -9.02 5.49
C THR A 129 3.42 -7.54 5.27
N LEU A 130 2.15 -7.15 5.21
CA LEU A 130 1.74 -5.75 5.01
C LEU A 130 2.22 -4.87 6.17
N ARG A 131 2.11 -5.34 7.40
CA ARG A 131 2.60 -4.62 8.59
C ARG A 131 4.12 -4.47 8.58
N ASN A 132 4.85 -5.52 8.19
CA ASN A 132 6.31 -5.45 8.03
C ASN A 132 6.70 -4.38 7.00
N ILE A 133 6.06 -4.36 5.83
CA ILE A 133 6.32 -3.37 4.77
C ILE A 133 6.05 -1.95 5.28
N SER A 134 4.91 -1.72 5.92
CA SER A 134 4.56 -0.41 6.46
C SER A 134 5.55 0.07 7.53
N SER A 135 6.07 -0.85 8.35
CA SER A 135 7.07 -0.53 9.38
C SER A 135 8.42 -0.06 8.83
N ILE A 136 8.75 -0.37 7.56
CA ILE A 136 10.00 0.08 6.91
C ILE A 136 10.08 1.61 6.91
N LYS A 137 8.95 2.28 6.69
CA LYS A 137 8.86 3.75 6.75
C LYS A 137 8.78 4.26 8.18
N TYR A 138 8.02 3.61 9.06
CA TYR A 138 7.91 4.01 10.46
C TYR A 138 9.28 4.11 11.16
N LYS A 139 10.19 3.16 10.91
CA LYS A 139 11.56 3.22 11.44
C LYS A 139 12.35 4.44 10.94
N ARG A 140 12.07 4.90 9.72
CA ARG A 140 12.74 6.06 9.11
C ARG A 140 12.23 7.39 9.64
N LEU A 141 10.97 7.46 10.08
CA LEU A 141 10.38 8.64 10.72
C LEU A 141 10.78 8.77 12.20
N THR A 142 11.10 7.66 12.86
CA THR A 142 11.49 7.62 14.29
C THR A 142 13.00 7.68 14.52
N SER A 143 13.80 7.60 13.45
CA SER A 143 15.27 7.71 13.49
C SER A 143 15.79 9.05 12.94
N SER A 144 14.99 10.12 13.05
CA SER A 144 15.33 11.50 12.71
C SER A 144 14.90 12.40 13.87
#